data_AF-A0A1Q7CIB1-F1
#
_entry.id   AF-A0A1Q7CIB1-F1
#
_cell.length_a   1.000
_cell.length_b   1.000
_cell.length_c   1.000
_cell.angle_alpha   90.00
_cell.angle_beta   90.00
_cell.angle_gamma   90.00
#
_symmetry.space_group_name_H-M   'P 1'
#
loop_
_entity.id
_entity.type
_entity.pdbx_description
1 polymer ?
#
loop_
_entity_poly.entity_id
_entity_poly.type
_entity_poly.pdbx_seq_one_letter_code
_entity_poly.pdbx_strand_id
1 'polypeptide(L)'
;MYPAFVSRFAGLLLVLVLVGCSSAALPAPSVRYTPIPTAVVATATPTEAASVTPAATATPAPNYDKLPAPANDAAALAIQLAMVEAALRDPNVKDPELAWLGHMQQLDYSRLQDYPEWKDAVLGALPETTRAAVNGSLEAGKQLRLLSGPIPKSLPDWKIVAPAPIEDLLAFYREAETEFGVPWYYLASIHLVETRMGRIRGLSSAGAQGPMQFMPATWASYGTGDVNSDHDSILAAARYLKAAGAPGNMQKVLLAVGWIKE
;
A
#
# COMPACT_ATOMS: atom_id res chain seq x y z
N MET A 1 9.31 -53.69 52.11
CA MET A 1 8.24 -52.68 52.20
C MET A 1 8.37 -51.76 50.98
N TYR A 2 7.53 -51.99 49.97
CA TYR A 2 7.22 -51.08 48.84
C TYR A 2 5.75 -50.63 49.03
N PRO A 3 5.29 -49.46 48.56
CA PRO A 3 5.20 -49.15 47.11
C PRO A 3 5.72 -47.73 46.76
N ALA A 4 6.40 -47.47 45.64
CA ALA A 4 5.92 -47.41 44.25
C ALA A 4 4.75 -46.42 44.06
N PHE A 5 5.09 -45.15 43.83
CA PHE A 5 4.13 -44.12 43.39
C PHE A 5 4.10 -44.08 41.87
N VAL A 6 3.00 -44.56 41.30
CA VAL A 6 2.64 -44.46 39.88
C VAL A 6 1.97 -43.10 39.69
N SER A 7 2.55 -42.22 38.86
CA SER A 7 1.82 -41.04 38.38
C SER A 7 1.54 -41.19 36.89
N ARG A 8 0.24 -41.32 36.61
CA ARG A 8 -0.39 -41.46 35.30
C ARG A 8 -0.36 -40.10 34.60
N PHE A 9 0.29 -40.00 33.44
CA PHE A 9 -0.03 -38.94 32.48
C PHE A 9 -0.90 -39.54 31.38
N ALA A 10 -2.12 -39.03 31.32
CA ALA A 10 -3.14 -39.38 30.36
C ALA A 10 -2.69 -39.00 28.94
N GLY A 11 -2.73 -39.98 28.02
CA GLY A 11 -2.58 -39.74 26.60
C GLY A 11 -3.79 -38.95 26.09
N LEU A 12 -3.55 -37.74 25.60
CA LEU A 12 -4.55 -36.94 24.90
C LEU A 12 -4.74 -37.56 23.51
N LEU A 13 -5.85 -38.28 23.32
CA LEU A 13 -6.22 -38.90 22.05
C LEU A 13 -6.79 -37.80 21.14
N LEU A 14 -6.00 -37.35 20.16
CA LEU A 14 -6.40 -36.39 19.14
C LEU A 14 -7.37 -37.08 18.17
N VAL A 15 -8.68 -36.83 18.32
CA VAL A 15 -9.70 -37.27 17.37
C VAL A 15 -9.64 -36.36 16.15
N LEU A 16 -9.10 -36.87 15.05
CA LEU A 16 -9.10 -36.22 13.74
C LEU A 16 -10.49 -36.38 13.11
N VAL A 17 -11.34 -35.36 13.19
CA VAL A 17 -12.62 -35.33 12.45
C VAL A 17 -12.34 -34.85 11.02
N LEU A 18 -12.29 -35.80 10.08
CA LEU A 18 -12.31 -35.52 8.65
C LEU A 18 -13.74 -35.16 8.23
N VAL A 19 -14.05 -33.87 8.15
CA VAL A 19 -15.27 -33.39 7.48
C VAL A 19 -15.02 -33.39 5.97
N GLY A 20 -15.59 -34.37 5.28
CA GLY A 20 -15.63 -34.39 3.82
C GLY A 20 -16.57 -33.31 3.30
N CYS A 21 -16.05 -32.39 2.48
CA CYS A 21 -16.87 -31.46 1.70
C CYS A 21 -17.55 -32.25 0.57
N SER A 22 -18.79 -32.68 0.80
CA SER A 22 -19.68 -33.11 -0.29
C SER A 22 -20.25 -31.87 -0.98
N SER A 23 -19.86 -31.63 -2.23
CA SER A 23 -20.43 -30.60 -3.09
C SER A 23 -21.87 -30.98 -3.47
N ALA A 24 -22.84 -30.54 -2.68
CA ALA A 24 -24.24 -30.53 -3.08
C ALA A 24 -24.49 -29.22 -3.86
N ALA A 25 -24.67 -29.34 -5.18
CA ALA A 25 -25.08 -28.22 -6.02
C ALA A 25 -26.49 -27.76 -5.61
N LEU A 26 -26.61 -26.53 -5.11
CA LEU A 26 -27.91 -25.91 -4.84
C LEU A 26 -28.57 -25.53 -6.18
N PRO A 27 -29.88 -25.78 -6.37
CA PRO A 27 -30.58 -25.36 -7.57
C PRO A 27 -30.66 -23.83 -7.63
N ALA A 28 -30.41 -23.27 -8.82
CA ALA A 28 -30.52 -21.84 -9.08
C ALA A 28 -31.94 -21.33 -8.80
N PRO A 29 -32.12 -20.15 -8.16
CA PRO A 29 -33.44 -19.56 -7.98
C PRO A 29 -34.00 -19.14 -9.35
N SER A 30 -35.14 -19.71 -9.73
CA SER A 30 -35.94 -19.24 -10.87
C SER A 30 -36.83 -18.08 -10.41
N VAL A 31 -36.47 -16.86 -10.80
CA VAL A 31 -37.34 -15.69 -10.61
C VAL A 31 -38.45 -15.77 -11.67
N ARG A 32 -39.68 -16.07 -11.25
CA ARG A 32 -40.86 -15.95 -12.10
C ARG A 32 -41.22 -14.48 -12.24
N TYR A 33 -41.06 -13.94 -13.44
CA TYR A 33 -41.54 -12.60 -13.80
C TYR A 33 -43.07 -12.60 -13.79
N THR A 34 -43.66 -11.79 -12.91
CA THR A 34 -45.09 -11.44 -12.96
C THR A 34 -45.21 -10.10 -13.69
N PRO A 35 -45.94 -10.00 -14.81
CA PRO A 35 -46.19 -8.72 -15.43
C PRO A 35 -47.08 -7.85 -14.53
N ILE A 36 -46.63 -6.63 -14.28
CA ILE A 36 -47.36 -5.59 -13.54
C ILE A 36 -48.57 -5.15 -14.40
N PRO A 37 -49.77 -4.96 -13.83
CA PRO A 37 -50.93 -4.49 -14.59
C PRO A 37 -50.73 -3.05 -15.07
N THR A 38 -51.00 -2.84 -16.35
CA THR A 38 -51.03 -1.56 -17.06
C THR A 38 -51.98 -0.57 -16.38
N ALA A 39 -51.45 0.52 -15.83
CA ALA A 39 -52.25 1.66 -15.42
C ALA A 39 -52.72 2.43 -16.66
N VAL A 40 -54.02 2.63 -16.76
CA VAL A 40 -54.66 3.42 -17.82
C VAL A 40 -54.33 4.90 -17.60
N VAL A 41 -53.68 5.53 -18.57
CA VAL A 41 -53.37 6.97 -18.54
C VAL A 41 -54.63 7.73 -18.94
N ALA A 42 -55.16 8.53 -18.02
CA ALA A 42 -56.16 9.55 -18.32
C ALA A 42 -55.50 10.70 -19.10
N THR A 43 -56.10 11.07 -20.22
CA THR A 43 -55.65 12.16 -21.09
C THR A 43 -55.94 13.51 -20.44
N ALA A 44 -54.90 14.22 -20.02
CA ALA A 44 -55.00 15.64 -19.67
C ALA A 44 -54.25 16.44 -20.75
N THR A 45 -54.96 17.37 -21.40
CA THR A 45 -54.45 18.29 -22.41
C THR A 45 -53.47 19.28 -21.74
N PRO A 46 -52.19 19.41 -22.17
CA PRO A 46 -51.33 20.45 -21.64
C PRO A 46 -51.54 21.75 -22.40
N THR A 47 -51.81 22.81 -21.65
CA THR A 47 -51.66 24.21 -22.09
C THR A 47 -50.18 24.50 -22.30
N GLU A 48 -49.86 25.08 -23.45
CA GLU A 48 -48.54 25.50 -23.88
C GLU A 48 -48.00 26.62 -22.96
N ALA A 49 -47.01 26.27 -22.14
CA ALA A 49 -46.16 27.23 -21.44
C ALA A 49 -44.72 27.03 -21.94
N ALA A 50 -44.22 28.02 -22.68
CA ALA A 50 -42.86 28.03 -23.21
C ALA A 50 -41.84 27.89 -22.06
N SER A 51 -41.25 26.70 -21.94
CA SER A 51 -40.11 26.44 -21.07
C SER A 51 -38.83 26.63 -21.88
N VAL A 52 -38.10 27.71 -21.61
CA VAL A 52 -36.71 27.85 -22.03
C VAL A 52 -35.86 26.89 -21.21
N THR A 53 -35.56 25.72 -21.78
CA THR A 53 -34.59 24.77 -21.21
C THR A 53 -33.18 25.36 -21.33
N PRO A 54 -32.44 25.58 -20.23
CA PRO A 54 -31.03 25.88 -20.32
C PRO A 54 -30.31 24.62 -20.84
N ALA A 55 -29.60 24.74 -21.96
CA ALA A 55 -28.76 23.66 -22.46
C ALA A 55 -27.66 23.35 -21.43
N ALA A 56 -27.69 22.15 -20.85
CA ALA A 56 -26.60 21.65 -20.02
C ALA A 56 -25.32 21.61 -20.89
N THR A 57 -24.36 22.48 -20.59
CA THR A 57 -23.06 22.45 -21.24
C THR A 57 -22.33 21.23 -20.70
N ALA A 58 -22.13 20.21 -21.54
CA ALA A 58 -21.36 19.04 -21.16
C ALA A 58 -19.93 19.48 -20.78
N THR A 59 -19.50 19.12 -19.59
CA THR A 59 -18.10 19.29 -19.17
C THR A 59 -17.20 18.61 -20.19
N PRO A 60 -16.15 19.29 -20.72
CA PRO A 60 -15.20 18.66 -21.62
C PRO A 60 -14.63 17.38 -21.03
N ALA A 61 -14.45 16.35 -21.85
CA ALA A 61 -13.82 15.12 -21.42
C ALA A 61 -12.43 15.40 -20.82
N PRO A 62 -12.01 14.69 -19.75
CA PRO A 62 -10.69 14.85 -19.17
C PRO A 62 -9.59 14.57 -20.18
N ASN A 63 -8.46 15.25 -20.04
CA ASN A 63 -7.26 14.89 -20.80
C ASN A 63 -6.58 13.68 -20.13
N TYR A 64 -6.73 12.51 -20.74
CA TYR A 64 -6.19 11.24 -20.21
C TYR A 64 -4.65 11.15 -20.24
N ASP A 65 -3.96 12.04 -20.97
CA ASP A 65 -2.48 12.11 -20.98
C ASP A 65 -1.91 12.86 -19.77
N LYS A 66 -2.76 13.55 -19.00
CA LYS A 66 -2.36 14.26 -17.78
C LYS A 66 -2.64 13.42 -16.55
N LEU A 67 -1.75 13.50 -15.55
CA LEU A 67 -2.00 12.86 -14.27
C LEU A 67 -3.30 13.41 -13.64
N PRO A 68 -4.19 12.53 -13.18
CA PRO A 68 -5.38 12.93 -12.46
C PRO A 68 -5.01 13.67 -11.18
N ALA A 69 -5.86 14.62 -10.76
CA ALA A 69 -5.73 15.34 -9.50
C ALA A 69 -7.08 15.35 -8.76
N PRO A 70 -7.11 15.00 -7.46
CA PRO A 70 -8.33 15.00 -6.67
C PRO A 70 -8.72 16.43 -6.26
N ALA A 71 -10.02 16.67 -6.12
CA ALA A 71 -10.56 17.95 -5.72
C ALA A 71 -10.13 18.36 -4.30
N ASN A 72 -9.94 19.66 -4.10
CA ASN A 72 -9.36 20.25 -2.89
C ASN A 72 -10.39 20.71 -1.85
N ASP A 73 -11.66 20.34 -2.01
CA ASP A 73 -12.73 20.58 -1.05
C ASP A 73 -13.74 19.44 -1.06
N ALA A 74 -14.50 19.31 0.03
CA ALA A 74 -15.43 18.20 0.25
C ALA A 74 -16.55 18.12 -0.81
N ALA A 75 -17.10 19.26 -1.23
CA ALA A 75 -18.23 19.27 -2.16
C ALA A 75 -17.79 18.86 -3.57
N ALA A 76 -16.68 19.43 -4.04
CA ALA A 76 -16.09 19.06 -5.32
C ALA A 76 -15.60 17.60 -5.32
N LEU A 77 -15.03 17.12 -4.21
CA LEU A 77 -14.60 15.72 -4.08
C LEU A 77 -15.79 14.76 -4.15
N ALA A 78 -16.94 15.10 -3.57
CA ALA A 78 -18.13 14.27 -3.66
C ALA A 78 -18.66 14.15 -5.10
N ILE A 79 -18.68 15.27 -5.84
CA ILE A 79 -19.09 15.31 -7.25
C ILE A 79 -18.12 14.47 -8.09
N GLN A 80 -16.83 14.69 -7.91
CA GLN A 80 -15.78 13.97 -8.62
C GLN A 80 -15.86 12.47 -8.35
N LEU A 81 -15.96 12.07 -7.09
CA LEU A 81 -16.02 10.67 -6.71
C LEU A 81 -17.30 10.00 -7.25
N ALA A 82 -18.45 10.67 -7.20
CA ALA A 82 -19.69 10.16 -7.79
C ALA A 82 -19.56 9.93 -9.31
N MET A 83 -18.93 10.87 -10.01
CA MET A 83 -18.68 10.77 -11.46
C MET A 83 -17.73 9.61 -11.78
N VAL A 84 -16.60 9.51 -11.09
CA VAL A 84 -15.59 8.46 -11.31
C VAL A 84 -16.18 7.08 -11.02
N GLU A 85 -16.88 6.95 -9.91
CA GLU A 85 -17.57 5.71 -9.53
C GLU A 85 -18.61 5.29 -10.57
N ALA A 86 -19.41 6.22 -11.09
CA ALA A 86 -20.37 5.92 -12.14
C ALA A 86 -19.67 5.46 -13.43
N ALA A 87 -18.62 6.18 -13.85
CA ALA A 87 -17.87 5.86 -15.06
C ALA A 87 -17.18 4.48 -14.98
N LEU A 88 -16.60 4.14 -13.82
CA LEU A 88 -15.96 2.83 -13.61
C LEU A 88 -16.93 1.64 -13.67
N ARG A 89 -18.24 1.87 -13.48
CA ARG A 89 -19.28 0.84 -13.61
C ARG A 89 -19.83 0.73 -15.04
N ASP A 90 -19.53 1.68 -15.91
CA ASP A 90 -19.98 1.64 -17.30
C ASP A 90 -19.15 0.62 -18.08
N PRO A 91 -19.75 -0.47 -18.60
CA PRO A 91 -19.03 -1.46 -19.38
C PRO A 91 -18.48 -0.91 -20.70
N ASN A 92 -18.84 0.30 -21.12
CA ASN A 92 -18.32 0.95 -22.32
C ASN A 92 -17.03 1.71 -22.08
N VAL A 93 -16.65 1.99 -20.83
CA VAL A 93 -15.36 2.59 -20.50
C VAL A 93 -14.25 1.55 -20.67
N LYS A 94 -13.25 1.90 -21.49
CA LYS A 94 -12.12 1.03 -21.88
C LYS A 94 -10.80 1.77 -21.73
N ASP A 95 -9.70 1.05 -21.93
CA ASP A 95 -8.37 1.65 -21.94
C ASP A 95 -8.25 2.66 -23.10
N PRO A 96 -7.60 3.83 -22.89
CA PRO A 96 -6.84 4.28 -21.71
C PRO A 96 -7.66 4.97 -20.62
N GLU A 97 -8.94 5.29 -20.89
CA GLU A 97 -9.81 6.02 -19.98
C GLU A 97 -10.05 5.27 -18.67
N LEU A 98 -10.23 3.96 -18.72
CA LEU A 98 -10.42 3.11 -17.55
C LEU A 98 -9.25 3.21 -16.56
N ALA A 99 -8.02 3.19 -17.07
CA ALA A 99 -6.81 3.32 -16.26
C ALA A 99 -6.72 4.70 -15.58
N TRP A 100 -7.07 5.75 -16.31
CA TRP A 100 -7.07 7.12 -15.77
C TRP A 100 -8.13 7.28 -14.67
N LEU A 101 -9.35 6.78 -14.89
CA LEU A 101 -10.43 6.82 -13.91
C LEU A 101 -10.11 5.99 -12.66
N GLY A 102 -9.49 4.82 -12.83
CA GLY A 102 -9.03 4.00 -11.72
C GLY A 102 -7.98 4.72 -10.86
N HIS A 103 -7.04 5.43 -11.50
CA HIS A 103 -6.07 6.25 -10.77
C HIS A 103 -6.76 7.44 -10.07
N MET A 104 -7.71 8.10 -10.72
CA MET A 104 -8.49 9.17 -10.07
C MET A 104 -9.23 8.67 -8.82
N GLN A 105 -9.87 7.50 -8.90
CA GLN A 105 -10.57 6.91 -7.75
C GLN A 105 -9.64 6.67 -6.56
N GLN A 106 -8.42 6.17 -6.81
CA GLN A 106 -7.43 5.96 -5.75
C GLN A 106 -7.00 7.28 -5.10
N LEU A 107 -6.84 8.35 -5.90
CA LEU A 107 -6.52 9.68 -5.39
C LEU A 107 -7.68 10.29 -4.59
N ASP A 108 -8.92 10.11 -5.03
CA ASP A 108 -10.09 10.59 -4.31
C ASP A 108 -10.24 9.88 -2.95
N TYR A 109 -9.99 8.56 -2.90
CA TYR A 109 -9.97 7.81 -1.64
C TYR A 109 -8.83 8.24 -0.73
N SER A 110 -7.62 8.46 -1.27
CA SER A 110 -6.49 8.99 -0.50
C SER A 110 -6.84 10.36 0.07
N ARG A 111 -7.42 11.25 -0.75
CA ARG A 111 -7.84 12.58 -0.33
C ARG A 111 -8.85 12.52 0.81
N LEU A 112 -9.83 11.64 0.73
CA LEU A 112 -10.83 11.47 1.79
C LEU A 112 -10.24 10.91 3.09
N GLN A 113 -9.13 10.16 3.00
CA GLN A 113 -8.42 9.66 4.18
C GLN A 113 -7.51 10.72 4.81
N ASP A 114 -6.96 11.63 4.00
CA ASP A 114 -6.16 12.76 4.47
C ASP A 114 -7.02 13.81 5.22
N TYR A 115 -8.30 13.94 4.84
CA TYR A 115 -9.28 14.87 5.44
C TYR A 115 -10.47 14.10 6.04
N PRO A 116 -10.29 13.42 7.19
CA PRO A 116 -11.34 12.60 7.80
C PRO A 116 -12.61 13.38 8.17
N GLU A 117 -12.50 14.69 8.42
CA GLU A 117 -13.62 15.58 8.70
C GLU A 117 -14.53 15.81 7.49
N TRP A 118 -14.07 15.52 6.26
CA TRP A 118 -14.91 15.61 5.05
C TRP A 118 -15.80 14.38 4.85
N LYS A 119 -15.53 13.28 5.57
CA LYS A 119 -16.15 11.98 5.32
C LYS A 119 -17.67 12.02 5.33
N ASP A 120 -18.28 12.59 6.37
CA ASP A 120 -19.74 12.59 6.49
C ASP A 120 -20.40 13.45 5.41
N ALA A 121 -19.80 14.61 5.09
CA ALA A 121 -20.28 15.49 4.03
C ALA A 121 -20.18 14.82 2.64
N VAL A 122 -19.03 14.20 2.33
CA VAL A 122 -18.80 13.51 1.06
C VAL A 122 -19.75 12.32 0.94
N LEU A 123 -19.78 11.43 1.93
CA LEU A 123 -20.65 10.25 1.88
C LEU A 123 -22.13 10.63 1.80
N GLY A 124 -22.56 11.68 2.51
CA GLY A 124 -23.93 12.19 2.47
C GLY A 124 -24.37 12.66 1.09
N ALA A 125 -23.44 13.19 0.30
CA ALA A 125 -23.69 13.67 -1.06
C ALA A 125 -23.66 12.57 -2.14
N LEU A 126 -23.17 11.36 -1.81
CA LEU A 126 -23.11 10.24 -2.76
C LEU A 126 -24.45 9.50 -2.90
N PRO A 127 -24.75 8.95 -4.09
CA PRO A 127 -25.83 7.96 -4.28
C PRO A 127 -25.64 6.75 -3.36
N GLU A 128 -26.73 6.10 -2.94
CA GLU A 128 -26.70 5.00 -1.95
C GLU A 128 -25.77 3.85 -2.36
N THR A 129 -25.84 3.41 -3.62
CA THR A 129 -25.01 2.33 -4.16
C THR A 129 -23.53 2.70 -4.18
N THR A 130 -23.21 3.93 -4.58
CA THR A 130 -21.84 4.46 -4.56
C THR A 130 -21.33 4.60 -3.14
N ARG A 131 -22.14 5.15 -2.22
CA ARG A 131 -21.79 5.31 -0.80
C ARG A 131 -21.43 3.98 -0.16
N ALA A 132 -22.17 2.91 -0.45
CA ALA A 132 -21.88 1.58 0.07
C ALA A 132 -20.52 1.05 -0.43
N ALA A 133 -20.23 1.21 -1.73
CA ALA A 133 -18.95 0.81 -2.32
C ALA A 133 -17.77 1.61 -1.75
N VAL A 134 -17.89 2.93 -1.65
CA VAL A 134 -16.86 3.81 -1.08
C VAL A 134 -16.60 3.45 0.38
N ASN A 135 -17.64 3.27 1.20
CA ASN A 135 -17.46 2.84 2.59
C ASN A 135 -16.77 1.49 2.70
N GLY A 136 -17.14 0.52 1.84
CA GLY A 136 -16.48 -0.79 1.78
C GLY A 136 -15.00 -0.68 1.45
N SER A 137 -14.63 0.13 0.45
CA SER A 137 -13.24 0.39 0.07
C SER A 137 -12.44 1.08 1.17
N LEU A 138 -13.02 2.07 1.85
CA LEU A 138 -12.37 2.75 2.96
C LEU A 138 -12.13 1.81 4.15
N GLU A 139 -13.12 0.99 4.50
CA GLU A 139 -12.96 0.01 5.59
C GLU A 139 -11.98 -1.10 5.21
N ALA A 140 -12.00 -1.60 3.97
CA ALA A 140 -11.02 -2.55 3.49
C ALA A 140 -9.59 -1.98 3.55
N GLY A 141 -9.40 -0.73 3.11
CA GLY A 141 -8.11 -0.04 3.19
C GLY A 141 -7.62 0.12 4.63
N LYS A 142 -8.53 0.40 5.58
CA LYS A 142 -8.23 0.44 7.01
C LYS A 142 -7.86 -0.94 7.56
N GLN A 143 -8.64 -1.97 7.25
CA GLN A 143 -8.36 -3.36 7.68
C GLN A 143 -7.01 -3.84 7.16
N LEU A 144 -6.68 -3.55 5.90
CA LEU A 144 -5.39 -3.86 5.30
C LEU A 144 -4.22 -3.22 6.08
N ARG A 145 -4.32 -1.93 6.43
CA ARG A 145 -3.29 -1.24 7.22
C ARG A 145 -3.13 -1.82 8.62
N LEU A 146 -4.23 -2.29 9.20
CA LEU A 146 -4.23 -2.89 10.54
C LEU A 146 -3.64 -4.30 10.58
N LEU A 147 -3.40 -4.96 9.44
CA LEU A 147 -2.75 -6.28 9.41
C LEU A 147 -1.35 -6.27 10.03
N SER A 148 -0.64 -5.14 9.94
CA SER A 148 0.70 -4.96 10.54
C SER A 148 0.66 -4.40 11.96
N GLY A 149 -0.52 -4.34 12.59
CA GLY A 149 -0.73 -3.78 13.92
C GLY A 149 -1.35 -2.38 13.92
N PRO A 150 -1.45 -1.73 15.09
CA PRO A 150 -1.99 -0.38 15.20
C PRO A 150 -1.23 0.63 14.35
N ILE A 151 -1.95 1.50 13.63
CA ILE A 151 -1.35 2.60 12.87
C ILE A 151 -0.65 3.54 13.88
N PRO A 152 0.66 3.79 13.75
CA PRO A 152 1.37 4.73 14.63
C PRO A 152 0.71 6.11 14.60
N LYS A 153 0.42 6.65 15.80
CA LYS A 153 -0.16 8.00 15.93
C LYS A 153 0.87 9.11 15.78
N SER A 154 2.14 8.76 15.84
CA SER A 154 3.28 9.64 15.63
C SER A 154 4.13 9.08 14.51
N LEU A 155 4.66 9.96 13.68
CA LEU A 155 5.72 9.57 12.74
C LEU A 155 6.97 9.23 13.56
N PRO A 156 7.78 8.24 13.14
CA PRO A 156 9.10 8.05 13.71
C PRO A 156 9.92 9.32 13.52
N ASP A 157 10.93 9.56 14.36
CA ASP A 157 11.79 10.76 14.31
C ASP A 157 12.77 10.78 13.12
N TRP A 158 12.34 10.25 11.96
CA TRP A 158 13.14 10.26 10.76
C TRP A 158 13.09 11.64 10.07
N LYS A 159 14.22 12.06 9.53
CA LYS A 159 14.39 13.33 8.83
C LYS A 159 14.80 13.06 7.39
N ILE A 160 14.23 13.82 6.46
CA ILE A 160 14.74 13.89 5.10
C ILE A 160 15.83 14.97 5.06
N VAL A 161 17.05 14.56 4.70
CA VAL A 161 18.20 15.45 4.55
C VAL A 161 18.73 15.40 3.12
N ALA A 162 19.56 16.39 2.76
CA ALA A 162 20.35 16.29 1.54
C ALA A 162 21.33 15.11 1.66
N PRO A 163 21.56 14.34 0.58
CA PRO A 163 22.59 13.30 0.59
C PRO A 163 23.97 13.97 0.67
N ALA A 164 24.99 13.19 1.05
CA ALA A 164 26.37 13.59 0.85
C ALA A 164 26.66 13.88 -0.65
N PRO A 165 27.65 14.72 -0.97
CA PRO A 165 28.06 14.99 -2.34
C PRO A 165 28.29 13.70 -3.13
N ILE A 166 27.89 13.70 -4.40
CA ILE A 166 28.01 12.50 -5.26
C ILE A 166 29.46 12.02 -5.37
N GLU A 167 30.42 12.94 -5.43
CA GLU A 167 31.84 12.61 -5.53
C GLU A 167 32.35 11.92 -4.27
N ASP A 168 31.90 12.36 -3.09
CA ASP A 168 32.26 11.74 -1.81
C ASP A 168 31.69 10.32 -1.73
N LEU A 169 30.41 10.14 -2.06
CA LEU A 169 29.78 8.81 -2.08
C LEU A 169 30.48 7.87 -3.06
N LEU A 170 30.81 8.33 -4.27
CA LEU A 170 31.55 7.55 -5.26
C LEU A 170 32.95 7.18 -4.74
N ALA A 171 33.64 8.10 -4.06
CA ALA A 171 34.92 7.81 -3.43
C ALA A 171 34.78 6.71 -2.37
N PHE A 172 33.80 6.81 -1.48
CA PHE A 172 33.57 5.81 -0.42
C PHE A 172 33.23 4.42 -0.98
N TYR A 173 32.39 4.34 -2.02
CA TYR A 173 32.09 3.04 -2.64
C TYR A 173 33.32 2.41 -3.32
N ARG A 174 34.17 3.23 -3.96
CA ARG A 174 35.39 2.74 -4.62
C ARG A 174 36.46 2.32 -3.63
N GLU A 175 36.56 3.03 -2.52
CA GLU A 175 37.42 2.64 -1.39
C GLU A 175 37.00 1.28 -0.85
N ALA A 176 35.71 1.13 -0.55
CA ALA A 176 35.16 -0.13 -0.07
C ALA A 176 35.31 -1.29 -1.10
N GLU A 177 35.16 -1.01 -2.38
CA GLU A 177 35.45 -1.97 -3.46
C GLU A 177 36.92 -2.39 -3.46
N THR A 178 37.84 -1.44 -3.30
CA THR A 178 39.29 -1.69 -3.28
C THR A 178 39.69 -2.52 -2.07
N GLU A 179 39.13 -2.24 -0.89
CA GLU A 179 39.49 -2.93 0.35
C GLU A 179 38.88 -4.35 0.42
N PHE A 180 37.62 -4.52 0.01
CA PHE A 180 36.86 -5.76 0.25
C PHE A 180 36.59 -6.59 -1.02
N GLY A 181 36.76 -6.00 -2.20
CA GLY A 181 36.48 -6.63 -3.50
C GLY A 181 34.98 -6.75 -3.81
N VAL A 182 34.13 -5.99 -3.12
CA VAL A 182 32.69 -5.92 -3.40
C VAL A 182 32.44 -4.83 -4.44
N PRO A 183 31.87 -5.14 -5.62
CA PRO A 183 31.73 -4.13 -6.66
C PRO A 183 30.92 -2.92 -6.20
N TRP A 184 31.44 -1.72 -6.48
CA TRP A 184 30.93 -0.46 -5.90
C TRP A 184 29.42 -0.24 -6.15
N TYR A 185 28.92 -0.66 -7.31
CA TYR A 185 27.53 -0.48 -7.71
C TYR A 185 26.55 -1.31 -6.86
N TYR A 186 27.00 -2.42 -6.26
CA TYR A 186 26.17 -3.15 -5.29
C TYR A 186 26.04 -2.39 -3.98
N LEU A 187 27.12 -1.78 -3.49
CA LEU A 187 27.08 -0.93 -2.30
C LEU A 187 26.17 0.28 -2.52
N ALA A 188 26.30 0.94 -3.67
CA ALA A 188 25.43 2.05 -4.04
C ALA A 188 23.95 1.62 -4.15
N SER A 189 23.69 0.43 -4.70
CA SER A 189 22.33 -0.11 -4.80
C SER A 189 21.73 -0.42 -3.42
N ILE A 190 22.51 -0.98 -2.50
CA ILE A 190 22.07 -1.22 -1.12
C ILE A 190 21.78 0.13 -0.43
N HIS A 191 22.69 1.10 -0.55
CA HIS A 191 22.51 2.43 0.02
C HIS A 191 21.25 3.14 -0.52
N LEU A 192 20.96 2.99 -1.81
CA LEU A 192 19.75 3.49 -2.44
C LEU A 192 18.49 2.85 -1.84
N VAL A 193 18.48 1.52 -1.71
CA VAL A 193 17.34 0.76 -1.20
C VAL A 193 17.06 1.10 0.26
N GLU A 194 18.09 1.21 1.09
CA GLU A 194 17.96 1.41 2.52
C GLU A 194 17.52 2.84 2.88
N THR A 195 18.20 3.86 2.37
CA THR A 195 17.97 5.26 2.82
C THR A 195 17.96 6.28 1.70
N ARG A 196 17.88 5.83 0.44
CA ARG A 196 17.94 6.69 -0.75
C ARG A 196 19.22 7.53 -0.78
N MET A 197 20.37 6.88 -0.61
CA MET A 197 21.70 7.52 -0.51
C MET A 197 21.84 8.41 0.74
N GLY A 198 21.36 7.95 1.90
CA GLY A 198 21.56 8.62 3.18
C GLY A 198 20.61 9.79 3.41
N ARG A 199 19.59 9.94 2.56
CA ARG A 199 18.59 11.02 2.67
C ARG A 199 17.60 10.79 3.79
N ILE A 200 17.32 9.54 4.14
CA ILE A 200 16.40 9.17 5.22
C ILE A 200 17.24 8.89 6.46
N ARG A 201 17.15 9.77 7.47
CA ARG A 201 17.93 9.65 8.72
C ARG A 201 17.00 9.39 9.89
N GLY A 202 17.11 8.23 10.51
CA GLY A 202 16.34 7.86 11.69
C GLY A 202 16.42 6.37 11.96
N LEU A 203 15.80 5.91 13.05
CA LEU A 203 15.66 4.49 13.33
C LEU A 203 14.56 3.89 12.43
N SER A 204 14.79 2.68 11.93
CA SER A 204 13.69 1.87 11.39
C SER A 204 12.77 1.41 12.52
N SER A 205 11.59 0.90 12.17
CA SER A 205 10.70 0.24 13.13
C SER A 205 11.34 -0.96 13.84
N ALA A 206 12.33 -1.60 13.22
CA ALA A 206 13.11 -2.69 13.80
C ALA A 206 14.35 -2.21 14.60
N GLY A 207 14.64 -0.91 14.61
CA GLY A 207 15.80 -0.35 15.31
C GLY A 207 17.09 -0.31 14.49
N ALA A 208 17.01 -0.50 13.17
CA ALA A 208 18.15 -0.37 12.27
C ALA A 208 18.59 1.11 12.14
N GLN A 209 19.90 1.34 12.03
CA GLN A 209 20.56 2.64 12.19
C GLN A 209 21.44 3.02 11.00
N GLY A 210 21.55 4.33 10.74
CA GLY A 210 22.52 4.88 9.81
C GLY A 210 22.18 4.72 8.32
N PRO A 211 23.04 5.24 7.43
CA PRO A 211 22.79 5.28 5.98
C PRO A 211 22.59 3.90 5.33
N MET A 212 23.27 2.90 5.87
CA MET A 212 23.17 1.50 5.42
C MET A 212 22.21 0.66 6.28
N GLN A 213 21.44 1.28 7.18
CA GLN A 213 20.43 0.65 8.05
C GLN A 213 20.92 -0.61 8.77
N PHE A 214 21.99 -0.48 9.59
CA PHE A 214 22.51 -1.56 10.40
C PHE A 214 21.68 -1.88 11.64
N MET A 215 21.38 -3.16 11.90
CA MET A 215 20.99 -3.58 13.24
C MET A 215 22.16 -3.36 14.23
N PRO A 216 21.88 -3.03 15.50
CA PRO A 216 22.93 -2.80 16.50
C PRO A 216 23.94 -3.95 16.62
N ALA A 217 23.48 -5.21 16.58
CA ALA A 217 24.34 -6.38 16.69
C ALA A 217 25.26 -6.56 15.47
N THR A 218 24.74 -6.29 14.27
CA THR A 218 25.53 -6.31 13.03
C THR A 218 26.58 -5.21 13.04
N TRP A 219 26.20 -3.99 13.44
CA TRP A 219 27.15 -2.88 13.59
C TRP A 219 28.26 -3.22 14.59
N ALA A 220 27.92 -3.83 15.73
CA ALA A 220 28.92 -4.25 16.72
C ALA A 220 29.93 -5.27 16.19
N SER A 221 29.56 -6.05 15.16
CA SER A 221 30.42 -7.08 14.57
C SER A 221 31.25 -6.59 13.38
N TYR A 222 30.73 -5.66 12.59
CA TYR A 222 31.32 -5.27 11.30
C TYR A 222 31.61 -3.77 11.16
N GLY A 223 31.02 -2.95 12.03
CA GLY A 223 31.18 -1.51 12.06
C GLY A 223 32.48 -1.07 12.70
N THR A 224 33.03 0.03 12.20
CA THR A 224 34.15 0.76 12.79
C THR A 224 33.84 2.23 12.65
N GLY A 225 33.92 3.01 13.74
CA GLY A 225 33.60 4.44 13.71
C GLY A 225 32.13 4.73 14.01
N ASP A 226 31.52 5.64 13.27
CA ASP A 226 30.15 6.12 13.48
C ASP A 226 29.15 5.47 12.52
N VAL A 227 28.12 4.81 13.07
CA VAL A 227 27.04 4.20 12.27
C VAL A 227 26.29 5.23 11.43
N ASN A 228 26.31 6.51 11.83
CA ASN A 228 25.66 7.59 11.09
C ASN A 228 26.55 8.21 10.00
N SER A 229 27.83 7.84 9.92
CA SER A 229 28.71 8.29 8.84
C SER A 229 28.43 7.49 7.56
N ASP A 230 28.22 8.18 6.44
CA ASP A 230 28.08 7.53 5.12
C ASP A 230 29.32 6.70 4.80
N HIS A 231 30.51 7.26 5.01
CA HIS A 231 31.78 6.57 4.80
C HIS A 231 31.87 5.28 5.64
N ASP A 232 31.77 5.39 6.96
CA ASP A 232 32.00 4.25 7.87
C ASP A 232 30.95 3.15 7.65
N SER A 233 29.70 3.54 7.40
CA SER A 233 28.63 2.59 7.13
C SER A 233 28.78 1.88 5.78
N ILE A 234 29.26 2.55 4.73
CA ILE A 234 29.55 1.93 3.43
C ILE A 234 30.69 0.91 3.57
N LEU A 235 31.77 1.26 4.27
CA LEU A 235 32.88 0.34 4.52
C LEU A 235 32.44 -0.86 5.37
N ALA A 236 31.65 -0.64 6.42
CA ALA A 236 31.06 -1.71 7.22
C ALA A 236 30.18 -2.65 6.38
N ALA A 237 29.41 -2.11 5.44
CA ALA A 237 28.56 -2.91 4.56
C ALA A 237 29.41 -3.80 3.65
N ALA A 238 30.47 -3.26 3.05
CA ALA A 238 31.39 -4.05 2.25
C ALA A 238 32.08 -5.15 3.06
N ARG A 239 32.49 -4.86 4.31
CA ARG A 239 33.05 -5.85 5.24
C ARG A 239 32.07 -6.98 5.55
N TYR A 240 30.80 -6.64 5.84
CA TYR A 240 29.74 -7.62 6.07
C TYR A 240 29.51 -8.50 4.84
N LEU A 241 29.35 -7.90 3.65
CA LEU A 241 29.12 -8.63 2.41
C LEU A 241 30.27 -9.57 2.07
N LYS A 242 31.51 -9.13 2.31
CA LYS A 242 32.71 -9.95 2.14
C LYS A 242 32.69 -11.17 3.06
N ALA A 243 32.38 -10.97 4.34
CA ALA A 243 32.24 -12.07 5.31
C ALA A 243 31.11 -13.04 4.94
N ALA A 244 30.04 -12.54 4.31
CA ALA A 244 28.93 -13.36 3.80
C ALA A 244 29.25 -14.13 2.50
N GLY A 245 30.40 -13.90 1.87
CA GLY A 245 30.86 -14.63 0.68
C GLY A 245 30.91 -13.81 -0.62
N ALA A 246 30.80 -12.49 -0.56
CA ALA A 246 31.04 -11.63 -1.71
C ALA A 246 32.55 -11.58 -2.10
N PRO A 247 32.88 -11.38 -3.38
CA PRO A 247 32.00 -11.30 -4.54
C PRO A 247 31.59 -12.67 -5.13
N GLY A 248 32.03 -13.79 -4.53
CA GLY A 248 31.89 -15.13 -5.12
C GLY A 248 30.45 -15.62 -5.28
N ASN A 249 29.48 -15.11 -4.50
CA ASN A 249 28.06 -15.43 -4.67
C ASN A 249 27.16 -14.25 -4.30
N MET A 250 27.14 -13.23 -5.16
CA MET A 250 26.37 -12.00 -4.89
C MET A 250 24.87 -12.24 -4.76
N GLN A 251 24.28 -13.17 -5.52
CA GLN A 251 22.84 -13.46 -5.44
C GLN A 251 22.46 -14.00 -4.06
N LYS A 252 23.22 -14.97 -3.55
CA LYS A 252 22.99 -15.52 -2.21
C LYS A 252 23.19 -14.45 -1.14
N VAL A 253 24.26 -13.66 -1.26
CA VAL A 253 24.56 -12.58 -0.31
C VAL A 253 23.42 -11.58 -0.30
N LEU A 254 22.96 -11.07 -1.44
CA LEU A 254 21.87 -10.08 -1.53
C LEU A 254 20.53 -10.59 -0.99
N LEU A 255 20.19 -11.87 -1.19
CA LEU A 255 19.03 -12.49 -0.54
C LEU A 255 19.18 -12.51 0.99
N ALA A 256 20.41 -12.60 1.50
CA ALA A 256 20.73 -12.51 2.92
C ALA A 256 20.88 -11.06 3.44
N VAL A 257 21.11 -10.06 2.57
CA VAL A 257 21.14 -8.63 2.98
C VAL A 257 19.78 -8.13 3.44
N GLY A 258 18.69 -8.79 3.03
CA GLY A 258 17.35 -8.58 3.61
C GLY A 258 17.30 -8.71 5.14
N TRP A 259 18.35 -9.28 5.75
CA TRP A 259 18.50 -9.57 7.17
C TRP A 259 19.55 -8.70 7.87
N ILE A 260 19.91 -7.52 7.35
CA ILE A 260 20.40 -6.41 8.22
C ILE A 260 19.22 -5.88 9.10
N LYS A 261 18.22 -6.73 9.40
CA LYS A 261 16.92 -6.38 9.99
C LYS A 261 16.42 -7.39 11.02
N GLU A 262 17.19 -8.44 11.33
CA GLU A 262 16.93 -9.36 12.45
C GLU A 262 18.13 -9.48 13.39
#